data_AF-A0A3S8YH16-F1
#
_entry.id   AF-A0A3S8YH16-F1
#
_cell.length_a   1.000
_cell.length_b   1.000
_cell.length_c   1.000
_cell.angle_alpha   90.00
_cell.angle_beta   90.00
_cell.angle_gamma   90.00
#
_symmetry.space_group_name_H-M   'P 1'
#
loop_
_entity.id
_entity.type
_entity.pdbx_description
1 polymer ?
#
loop_
_entity_poly.entity_id
_entity_poly.type
_entity_poly.pdbx_seq_one_letter_code
_entity_poly.pdbx_strand_id
1 'polypeptide(L)'
;MRVLRALTVTAAACAAIGLSAPFATANSPQGGGNGPSNVTVNPYSVHQGASMQVSAAGCGHGGTVWSNGNFPQTNLSAGSIGFATVRIFNHASPGHHTLSVKCHDNSLVATHRFTILPGNGAQGGLGGSFGPSTAETAIGAGLVGAAALGAGAHVIRRRRPVGSRG
;
A
#
# COMPACT_ATOMS: atom_id res chain seq x y z
N MET A 1 -34.49 -20.80 49.54
CA MET A 1 -33.64 -21.55 48.57
C MET A 1 -34.58 -22.09 47.50
N ARG A 2 -34.50 -21.82 46.19
CA ARG A 2 -33.45 -21.32 45.30
C ARG A 2 -34.05 -20.32 44.30
N VAL A 3 -33.23 -19.34 43.95
CA VAL A 3 -33.44 -18.26 43.00
C VAL A 3 -33.03 -18.75 41.61
N LEU A 4 -33.85 -18.52 40.58
CA LEU A 4 -33.45 -18.63 39.17
C LEU A 4 -33.74 -17.30 38.48
N ARG A 5 -32.69 -16.48 38.39
CA ARG A 5 -32.65 -15.23 37.63
C ARG A 5 -32.50 -15.60 36.14
N ALA A 6 -33.52 -15.32 35.33
CA ALA A 6 -33.41 -15.37 33.88
C ALA A 6 -33.08 -13.95 33.37
N LEU A 7 -31.80 -13.73 33.09
CA LEU A 7 -31.29 -12.51 32.45
C LEU A 7 -31.39 -12.68 30.94
N THR A 8 -32.45 -12.15 30.33
CA THR A 8 -32.54 -11.98 28.87
C THR A 8 -31.84 -10.69 28.49
N VAL A 9 -30.57 -10.80 28.08
CA VAL A 9 -29.78 -9.66 27.59
C VAL A 9 -30.19 -9.35 26.16
N THR A 10 -31.04 -8.34 25.98
CA THR A 10 -31.31 -7.66 24.71
C THR A 10 -30.15 -6.70 24.42
N ALA A 11 -29.24 -7.11 23.54
CA ALA A 11 -28.19 -6.25 22.99
C ALA A 11 -28.60 -5.76 21.60
N ALA A 12 -29.20 -4.56 21.55
CA ALA A 12 -29.37 -3.80 20.32
C ALA A 12 -29.15 -2.32 20.64
N ALA A 13 -27.98 -1.80 20.26
CA ALA A 13 -27.77 -0.36 20.12
C ALA A 13 -26.62 -0.14 19.13
N CYS A 14 -26.99 0.23 17.90
CA CYS A 14 -26.11 0.73 16.86
C CYS A 14 -25.49 2.06 17.31
N ALA A 15 -24.17 2.11 17.49
CA ALA A 15 -23.44 3.37 17.56
C ALA A 15 -22.84 3.65 16.18
N ALA A 16 -23.59 4.39 15.36
CA ALA A 16 -23.08 5.00 14.15
C ALA A 16 -22.15 6.15 14.56
N ILE A 17 -20.84 5.92 14.58
CA ILE A 17 -19.85 6.98 14.68
C ILE A 17 -19.41 7.28 13.26
N GLY A 18 -19.87 8.41 12.74
CA GLY A 18 -19.50 8.92 11.42
C GLY A 18 -18.01 9.17 11.35
N LEU A 19 -17.29 8.21 10.78
CA LEU A 19 -15.94 8.44 10.28
C LEU A 19 -16.10 9.19 8.96
N SER A 20 -15.75 10.47 8.96
CA SER A 20 -15.30 11.18 7.77
C SER A 20 -14.05 10.47 7.24
N ALA A 21 -14.25 9.37 6.53
CA ALA A 21 -13.20 8.75 5.76
C ALA A 21 -12.98 9.65 4.54
N PRO A 22 -11.76 10.19 4.33
CA PRO A 22 -11.43 10.70 3.01
C PRO A 22 -11.71 9.55 2.05
N PHE A 23 -12.57 9.81 1.06
CA PHE A 23 -12.69 8.98 -0.13
C PHE A 23 -11.33 9.00 -0.81
N ALA A 24 -10.43 8.11 -0.38
CA ALA A 24 -9.33 7.70 -1.23
C ALA A 24 -10.01 6.95 -2.38
N THR A 25 -10.34 7.70 -3.43
CA THR A 25 -10.68 7.13 -4.73
C THR A 25 -9.46 6.32 -5.14
N ALA A 26 -9.50 5.03 -4.84
CA ALA A 26 -8.60 4.08 -5.45
C ALA A 26 -8.97 4.10 -6.94
N ASN A 27 -8.27 4.95 -7.70
CA ASN A 27 -8.43 5.04 -9.13
C ASN A 27 -8.37 3.61 -9.70
N SER A 28 -9.47 3.29 -10.37
CA SER A 28 -9.80 2.17 -11.23
C SER A 28 -8.71 1.11 -11.44
N PRO A 29 -9.04 -0.19 -11.31
CA PRO A 29 -8.21 -1.27 -11.84
C PRO A 29 -8.29 -1.23 -13.37
N GLN A 30 -7.51 -0.35 -14.00
CA GLN A 30 -7.22 -0.41 -15.42
C GLN A 30 -5.74 -0.69 -15.57
N GLY A 31 -5.46 -1.98 -15.68
CA GLY A 31 -4.11 -2.52 -15.82
C GLY A 31 -4.11 -4.03 -15.86
N GLY A 32 -5.04 -4.63 -16.63
CA GLY A 32 -4.90 -6.01 -17.06
C GLY A 32 -3.71 -6.11 -18.01
N GLY A 33 -2.53 -6.34 -17.46
CA GLY A 33 -1.30 -6.52 -18.19
C GLY A 33 -0.21 -6.87 -17.20
N ASN A 34 0.55 -7.94 -17.45
CA ASN A 34 1.59 -8.47 -16.57
C ASN A 34 2.77 -7.50 -16.34
N GLY A 35 2.63 -6.18 -16.39
CA GLY A 35 3.73 -5.21 -16.36
C GLY A 35 3.52 -4.06 -15.36
N PRO A 36 4.60 -3.29 -15.10
CA PRO A 36 4.55 -2.15 -14.19
C PRO A 36 3.52 -1.13 -14.68
N SER A 37 2.53 -0.87 -13.85
CA SER A 37 1.39 0.02 -14.12
C SER A 37 1.25 1.02 -12.97
N ASN A 38 0.59 2.17 -13.20
CA ASN A 38 0.36 3.19 -12.18
C ASN A 38 1.63 3.65 -11.43
N VAL A 39 2.72 3.92 -12.18
CA VAL A 39 3.97 4.42 -11.59
C VAL A 39 3.77 5.84 -11.08
N THR A 40 3.96 6.04 -9.79
CA THR A 40 3.82 7.33 -9.12
C THR A 40 5.11 7.70 -8.41
N VAL A 41 5.42 8.98 -8.40
CA VAL A 41 6.65 9.53 -7.82
C VAL A 41 6.29 10.65 -6.86
N ASN A 42 6.72 10.52 -5.62
CA ASN A 42 6.45 11.50 -4.58
C ASN A 42 7.71 11.79 -3.73
N PRO A 43 8.18 13.04 -3.64
CA PRO A 43 7.75 14.20 -4.42
C PRO A 43 8.24 14.16 -5.87
N TYR A 44 7.50 14.77 -6.81
CA TYR A 44 7.90 14.90 -8.22
C TYR A 44 9.11 15.83 -8.40
N SER A 45 9.30 16.76 -7.47
CA SER A 45 10.40 17.73 -7.46
C SER A 45 11.26 17.51 -6.22
N VAL A 46 12.53 17.23 -6.44
CA VAL A 46 13.49 16.82 -5.40
C VAL A 46 14.77 17.62 -5.56
N HIS A 47 15.47 17.89 -4.46
CA HIS A 47 16.78 18.52 -4.52
C HIS A 47 17.91 17.48 -4.56
N GLN A 48 19.12 17.92 -4.89
CA GLN A 48 20.31 17.08 -4.84
C GLN A 48 20.54 16.55 -3.41
N GLY A 49 20.80 15.25 -3.27
CA GLY A 49 20.98 14.60 -1.95
C GLY A 49 19.68 14.27 -1.21
N ALA A 50 18.51 14.68 -1.72
CA ALA A 50 17.21 14.35 -1.14
C ALA A 50 16.76 12.93 -1.47
N SER A 51 15.79 12.42 -0.71
CA SER A 51 15.11 11.16 -0.99
C SER A 51 13.73 11.37 -1.60
N MET A 52 13.29 10.39 -2.39
CA MET A 52 11.97 10.35 -2.99
C MET A 52 11.43 8.93 -2.99
N GLN A 53 10.11 8.82 -2.94
CA GLN A 53 9.41 7.56 -3.02
C GLN A 53 8.91 7.33 -4.44
N VAL A 54 9.17 6.12 -4.93
CA VAL A 54 8.62 5.61 -6.18
C VAL A 54 7.70 4.46 -5.83
N SER A 55 6.47 4.50 -6.34
CA SER A 55 5.54 3.39 -6.23
C SER A 55 5.12 2.92 -7.62
N ALA A 56 4.92 1.61 -7.75
CA ALA A 56 4.43 1.01 -8.98
C ALA A 56 3.49 -0.14 -8.66
N ALA A 57 2.35 -0.19 -9.34
CA ALA A 57 1.41 -1.29 -9.26
C ALA A 57 1.75 -2.38 -10.29
N GLY A 58 1.30 -3.61 -10.02
CA GLY A 58 1.49 -4.74 -10.95
C GLY A 58 2.85 -5.46 -10.84
N CYS A 59 3.73 -5.06 -9.91
CA CYS A 59 4.96 -5.79 -9.60
C CYS A 59 4.78 -6.73 -8.40
N GLY A 60 4.05 -7.83 -8.60
CA GLY A 60 3.68 -8.79 -7.55
C GLY A 60 4.88 -9.38 -6.79
N HIS A 61 5.94 -9.80 -7.50
CA HIS A 61 7.16 -10.35 -6.89
C HIS A 61 8.27 -9.30 -6.71
N GLY A 62 7.92 -8.02 -6.78
CA GLY A 62 8.86 -6.90 -6.68
C GLY A 62 9.47 -6.49 -8.02
N GLY A 63 10.47 -5.63 -7.95
CA GLY A 63 11.08 -5.04 -9.14
C GLY A 63 12.32 -4.21 -8.83
N THR A 64 12.78 -3.46 -9.82
CA THR A 64 13.93 -2.58 -9.71
C THR A 64 13.62 -1.22 -10.31
N VAL A 65 14.12 -0.17 -9.65
CA VAL A 65 13.97 1.22 -10.07
C VAL A 65 15.36 1.84 -10.21
N TRP A 66 15.62 2.51 -11.33
CA TRP A 66 16.90 3.19 -11.56
C TRP A 66 16.74 4.45 -12.42
N SER A 67 17.71 5.35 -12.30
CA SER A 67 17.89 6.49 -13.21
C SER A 67 19.37 6.66 -13.47
N ASN A 68 19.76 6.64 -14.74
CA ASN A 68 21.18 6.80 -15.11
C ASN A 68 21.70 8.16 -14.65
N GLY A 69 22.84 8.17 -13.94
CA GLY A 69 23.51 9.38 -13.46
C GLY A 69 22.86 10.12 -12.28
N ASN A 70 21.67 9.73 -11.81
CA ASN A 70 20.95 10.47 -10.76
C ASN A 70 20.82 9.72 -9.43
N PHE A 71 20.63 8.40 -9.46
CA PHE A 71 20.54 7.55 -8.25
C PHE A 71 20.82 6.08 -8.60
N PRO A 72 21.29 5.26 -7.64
CA PRO A 72 21.62 3.86 -7.91
C PRO A 72 20.35 3.00 -8.06
N GLN A 73 20.50 1.83 -8.69
CA GLN A 73 19.40 0.88 -8.79
C GLN A 73 18.93 0.44 -7.39
N THR A 74 17.62 0.58 -7.15
CA THR A 74 16.98 0.27 -5.86
C THR A 74 15.88 -0.77 -6.07
N ASN A 75 15.74 -1.71 -5.13
CA ASN A 75 14.72 -2.74 -5.20
C ASN A 75 13.36 -2.20 -4.78
N LEU A 76 12.33 -2.54 -5.55
CA LEU A 76 10.93 -2.28 -5.27
C LEU A 76 10.38 -3.42 -4.43
N SER A 77 9.69 -3.11 -3.33
CA SER A 77 9.04 -4.12 -2.49
C SER A 77 8.02 -4.95 -3.28
N ALA A 78 7.88 -6.23 -2.91
CA ALA A 78 6.86 -7.11 -3.45
C ALA A 78 5.48 -6.80 -2.86
N GLY A 79 4.42 -6.97 -3.65
CA GLY A 79 3.04 -6.69 -3.26
C GLY A 79 2.17 -6.23 -4.43
N SER A 80 0.88 -5.93 -4.17
CA SER A 80 -0.01 -5.35 -5.20
C SER A 80 0.47 -3.98 -5.67
N ILE A 81 1.06 -3.20 -4.75
CA ILE A 81 1.74 -1.94 -5.02
C ILE A 81 3.13 -2.06 -4.38
N GLY A 82 4.18 -2.00 -5.20
CA GLY A 82 5.54 -1.99 -4.73
C GLY A 82 5.99 -0.56 -4.42
N PHE A 83 6.76 -0.39 -3.35
CA PHE A 83 7.33 0.88 -2.93
C PHE A 83 8.85 0.79 -2.91
N ALA A 84 9.53 1.85 -3.32
CA ALA A 84 10.97 2.01 -3.22
C ALA A 84 11.30 3.45 -2.80
N THR A 85 12.21 3.59 -1.86
CA THR A 85 12.76 4.89 -1.47
C THR A 85 14.14 5.03 -2.09
N VAL A 86 14.31 6.01 -2.97
CA VAL A 86 15.57 6.28 -3.66
C VAL A 86 16.17 7.59 -3.18
N ARG A 87 17.50 7.66 -3.09
CA ARG A 87 18.24 8.87 -2.73
C ARG A 87 18.96 9.41 -3.96
N ILE A 88 18.68 10.67 -4.30
CA ILE A 88 19.34 11.38 -5.38
C ILE A 88 20.79 11.68 -5.00
N PHE A 89 21.71 11.53 -5.95
CA PHE A 89 23.10 11.90 -5.73
C PHE A 89 23.25 13.40 -5.44
N ASN A 90 24.19 13.73 -4.57
CA ASN A 90 24.53 15.12 -4.24
C ASN A 90 25.08 15.89 -5.46
N HIS A 91 25.57 15.18 -6.49
CA HIS A 91 26.12 15.74 -7.73
C HIS A 91 25.19 15.56 -8.93
N ALA A 92 23.93 15.15 -8.73
CA ALA A 92 23.00 14.94 -9.84
C ALA A 92 22.69 16.28 -10.54
N SER A 93 22.70 16.31 -11.88
CA SER A 93 22.47 17.55 -12.63
C SER A 93 21.04 18.07 -12.44
N PRO A 94 20.82 19.36 -12.12
CA PRO A 94 19.48 19.93 -12.06
C PRO A 94 18.76 19.87 -13.41
N GLY A 95 17.44 19.67 -13.42
CA GLY A 95 16.63 19.60 -14.63
C GLY A 95 15.58 18.49 -14.61
N HIS A 96 14.95 18.25 -15.77
CA HIS A 96 13.96 17.18 -15.94
C HIS A 96 14.64 15.87 -16.29
N HIS A 97 14.33 14.85 -15.51
CA HIS A 97 14.89 13.50 -15.66
C HIS A 97 13.78 12.48 -15.74
N THR A 98 14.15 11.29 -16.22
CA THR A 98 13.23 10.16 -16.33
C THR A 98 13.83 8.98 -15.58
N LEU A 99 13.02 8.36 -14.71
CA LEU A 99 13.36 7.11 -14.05
C LEU A 99 12.70 5.93 -14.76
N SER A 100 13.32 4.77 -14.61
CA SER A 100 12.85 3.51 -15.17
C SER A 100 12.50 2.54 -14.05
N VAL A 101 11.36 1.87 -14.19
CA VAL A 101 10.85 0.84 -13.28
C VAL A 101 10.67 -0.44 -14.08
N LYS A 102 11.22 -1.54 -13.58
CA LYS A 102 11.08 -2.87 -14.17
C LYS A 102 10.59 -3.84 -13.10
N CYS A 103 9.50 -4.56 -13.35
CA CYS A 103 9.11 -5.65 -12.46
C CYS A 103 10.01 -6.88 -12.69
N HIS A 104 10.18 -7.74 -11.69
CA HIS A 104 10.92 -8.99 -11.88
C HIS A 104 10.19 -9.96 -12.83
N ASP A 105 8.87 -9.96 -12.74
CA ASP A 105 7.97 -10.88 -13.47
C ASP A 105 7.82 -10.54 -14.97
N ASN A 106 8.36 -9.40 -15.40
CA ASN A 106 8.19 -8.92 -16.76
C ASN A 106 9.42 -8.13 -17.26
N SER A 107 9.65 -8.19 -18.56
CA SER A 107 10.64 -7.37 -19.26
C SER A 107 10.17 -5.95 -19.54
N LEU A 108 8.87 -5.64 -19.40
CA LEU A 108 8.34 -4.29 -19.59
C LEU A 108 8.96 -3.29 -18.59
N VAL A 109 9.39 -2.16 -19.14
CA VAL A 109 9.96 -1.05 -18.37
C VAL A 109 8.99 0.12 -18.44
N ALA A 110 8.45 0.51 -17.29
CA ALA A 110 7.68 1.75 -17.19
C ALA A 110 8.62 2.91 -16.89
N THR A 111 8.35 4.07 -17.48
CA THR A 111 9.14 5.28 -17.26
C THR A 111 8.29 6.36 -16.61
N HIS A 112 8.90 7.15 -15.74
CA HIS A 112 8.23 8.29 -15.11
C HIS A 112 9.15 9.49 -15.03
N ARG A 113 8.60 10.69 -15.17
CA ARG A 113 9.37 11.93 -15.12
C ARG A 113 9.50 12.40 -13.68
N PHE A 114 10.59 13.07 -13.38
CA PHE A 114 10.80 13.81 -12.13
C PHE A 114 11.72 14.99 -12.40
N THR A 115 11.76 15.95 -11.48
CA THR A 115 12.56 17.17 -11.64
C THR A 115 13.53 17.31 -10.49
N ILE A 116 14.81 17.49 -10.82
CA ILE A 116 15.85 17.80 -9.85
C ILE A 116 15.99 19.32 -9.78
N LEU A 117 15.64 19.89 -8.64
CA LEU A 117 15.79 21.31 -8.36
C LEU A 117 17.25 21.62 -8.02
N PRO A 118 17.76 22.81 -8.42
CA PRO A 118 19.09 23.25 -8.04
C PRO A 118 19.20 23.46 -6.53
N GLY A 119 20.41 23.30 -6.01
CA GLY A 119 20.71 23.46 -4.59
C GLY A 119 20.72 22.14 -3.82
N ASN A 120 21.35 22.18 -2.64
CA ASN A 120 21.39 21.05 -1.73
C ASN A 120 20.03 20.88 -1.06
N GLY A 121 19.46 19.68 -1.16
CA GLY A 121 18.25 19.33 -0.44
C GLY A 121 18.52 19.40 1.05
N ALA A 122 17.57 20.00 1.79
CA ALA A 122 17.56 19.82 3.22
C ALA A 122 17.56 18.31 3.49
N GLN A 123 18.61 17.82 4.16
CA GLN A 123 18.66 16.46 4.68
C GLN A 123 17.68 16.40 5.86
N GLY A 124 16.38 16.52 5.55
CA GLY A 124 15.30 16.30 6.49
C GLY A 124 15.46 14.87 6.98
N GLY A 125 15.53 14.70 8.30
CA GLY A 125 15.76 13.40 8.91
C GLY A 125 14.81 12.34 8.32
N LEU A 126 15.31 11.10 8.23
CA LEU A 126 14.58 9.91 7.81
C LEU A 126 13.52 9.52 8.87
N GLY A 127 12.69 10.47 9.28
CA GLY A 127 11.66 10.33 10.30
C GLY A 127 10.52 9.45 9.80
N GLY A 128 10.71 8.14 9.87
CA GLY A 128 9.69 7.11 10.11
C GLY A 128 8.47 6.97 9.16
N SER A 129 8.30 7.80 8.13
CA SER A 129 7.01 7.85 7.39
C SER A 129 7.14 7.94 5.86
N PHE A 130 8.11 7.24 5.26
CA PHE A 130 8.28 7.17 3.80
C PHE A 130 7.82 5.82 3.24
N GLY A 131 6.55 5.44 3.46
CA GLY A 131 5.93 4.19 2.99
C GLY A 131 4.71 3.82 3.84
N PRO A 132 3.85 2.87 3.42
CA PRO A 132 2.83 2.33 4.32
C PRO A 132 3.54 1.80 5.56
N SER A 133 3.22 2.34 6.73
CA SER A 133 3.89 1.90 7.95
C SER A 133 3.56 0.42 8.21
N THR A 134 4.50 -0.33 8.79
CA THR A 134 4.23 -1.72 9.24
C THR A 134 2.99 -1.77 10.14
N ALA A 135 2.75 -0.71 10.91
CA ALA A 135 1.55 -0.53 11.71
C ALA A 135 0.28 -0.43 10.86
N GLU A 136 0.23 0.42 9.83
CA GLU A 136 -0.92 0.52 8.92
C GLU A 136 -1.20 -0.80 8.20
N THR A 137 -0.16 -1.51 7.77
CA THR A 137 -0.31 -2.82 7.11
C THR A 137 -0.85 -3.87 8.08
N ALA A 138 -0.36 -3.89 9.33
CA ALA A 138 -0.84 -4.82 10.35
C ALA A 138 -2.30 -4.54 10.75
N ILE A 139 -2.68 -3.27 10.86
CA ILE A 139 -4.06 -2.86 11.15
C ILE A 139 -4.99 -3.27 10.01
N GLY A 140 -4.61 -2.98 8.75
CA GLY A 140 -5.39 -3.39 7.58
C GLY A 140 -5.55 -4.90 7.48
N ALA A 141 -4.46 -5.66 7.66
CA ALA A 141 -4.49 -7.12 7.63
C ALA A 141 -5.32 -7.73 8.75
N GLY A 142 -5.27 -7.15 9.96
CA GLY A 142 -6.05 -7.61 11.12
C GLY A 142 -7.56 -7.47 10.91
N LEU A 143 -8.00 -6.35 10.31
CA LEU A 143 -9.42 -6.12 10.02
C LEU A 143 -9.96 -7.11 8.97
N VAL A 144 -9.19 -7.39 7.92
CA VAL A 144 -9.57 -8.37 6.89
C VAL A 144 -9.63 -9.79 7.47
N GLY A 145 -8.65 -10.18 8.30
CA GLY A 145 -8.63 -11.49 8.95
C GLY A 145 -9.82 -11.72 9.89
N ALA A 146 -10.20 -10.71 10.69
CA ALA A 146 -11.34 -10.79 11.59
C ALA A 146 -12.68 -10.93 10.83
N ALA A 147 -12.85 -10.18 9.73
CA ALA A 147 -14.04 -10.27 8.89
C ALA A 147 -14.19 -11.65 8.24
N ALA A 148 -13.09 -12.25 7.76
CA ALA A 148 -13.10 -13.59 7.17
C ALA A 148 -13.50 -14.67 8.18
N LEU A 149 -12.95 -14.62 9.40
CA LEU A 149 -13.30 -15.56 10.47
C LEU A 149 -14.76 -15.40 10.92
N GLY A 150 -15.23 -14.15 11.07
CA GLY A 150 -16.63 -13.85 11.41
C GLY A 150 -17.62 -14.35 10.36
N ALA A 151 -17.33 -14.12 9.08
CA ALA A 151 -18.16 -14.60 7.97
C ALA A 151 -18.17 -16.14 7.89
N GLY A 152 -17.00 -16.78 8.05
CA GLY A 152 -16.89 -18.24 8.08
C GLY A 152 -17.71 -18.88 9.21
N ALA A 153 -17.58 -18.37 10.43
CA ALA A 153 -18.37 -18.83 11.57
C ALA A 153 -19.88 -18.60 11.38
N HIS A 154 -20.26 -17.49 10.75
CA HIS A 154 -21.66 -17.21 10.46
C HIS A 154 -22.24 -18.18 9.43
N VAL A 155 -21.50 -18.49 8.36
CA VAL A 155 -21.91 -19.46 7.34
C VAL A 155 -22.02 -20.87 7.93
N ILE A 156 -21.07 -21.29 8.77
CA ILE A 156 -21.11 -22.60 9.45
C ILE A 156 -22.34 -22.71 10.37
N ARG A 157 -22.68 -21.63 11.10
CA ARG A 157 -23.91 -21.62 11.92
C ARG A 157 -25.18 -21.69 11.07
N ARG A 158 -25.21 -21.08 9.88
CA ARG A 158 -26.34 -21.18 8.95
C ARG A 158 -26.44 -22.54 8.26
N ARG A 159 -25.34 -23.30 8.16
CA ARG A 159 -25.29 -24.64 7.55
C ARG A 159 -25.49 -25.79 8.54
N ARG A 160 -26.19 -25.59 9.67
CA ARG A 160 -26.77 -26.76 10.36
C ARG A 160 -27.88 -27.31 9.46
N PRO A 161 -27.72 -28.48 8.81
CA PRO A 161 -28.83 -29.11 8.14
C PRO A 161 -29.82 -29.49 9.23
N VAL A 162 -31.10 -29.17 9.02
CA VAL A 162 -32.18 -29.91 9.64
C VAL A 162 -32.08 -31.32 9.08
N GLY A 163 -31.26 -32.16 9.73
CA GLY A 163 -31.26 -33.59 9.56
C GLY A 163 -32.57 -34.10 10.14
N SER A 164 -33.53 -34.27 9.24
CA SER A 164 -34.81 -34.91 9.49
C SER A 164 -34.59 -36.27 10.14
N ARG A 165 -35.42 -36.53 11.14
CA ARG A 165 -35.73 -37.85 11.69
C ARG A 165 -35.95 -38.87 10.57
N GLY A 166 -35.39 -40.06 10.76
CA GLY A 166 -35.73 -41.33 10.13
C GLY A 166 -35.40 -42.41 11.14
#